data_AF-A0A239HIG8-F1
#
_entry.id   AF-A0A239HIG8-F1
#
_cell.length_a   1.000
_cell.length_b   1.000
_cell.length_c   1.000
_cell.angle_alpha   90.00
_cell.angle_beta   90.00
_cell.angle_gamma   90.00
#
_symmetry.space_group_name_H-M   'P 1'
#
loop_
_entity.id
_entity.type
_entity.pdbx_description
1 polymer ?
#
loop_
_entity_poly.entity_id
_entity_poly.type
_entity_poly.pdbx_seq_one_letter_code
_entity_poly.pdbx_strand_id
1 'polypeptide(L)'
;MPGDFTPWGTTEWEDHIQKVLKLRYKQGGYQEIADETHGDCGLEGVASDGNAYQCYSAQDYVTPAELLKKQKGKITADIGKLLNNEQELLEILGAVKIRRWHLVVPHWKNKDLIKHAKEKEAFVRKSGAKHIHPEFEVFIITGDDFLMEKQELATANSYGFDSHTSPV
;
A
#
# COMPACT_ATOMS: atom_id res chain seq x y z
N MET A 1 9.40 -15.85 7.33
CA MET A 1 8.53 -14.69 7.59
C MET A 1 8.72 -13.76 6.41
N PRO A 2 7.67 -13.34 5.71
CA PRO A 2 7.82 -12.52 4.51
C PRO A 2 8.29 -11.10 4.83
N GLY A 3 9.13 -10.53 3.96
CA GLY A 3 9.50 -9.12 3.97
C GLY A 3 10.83 -8.77 4.64
N ASP A 4 11.01 -7.46 4.83
CA ASP A 4 12.20 -6.77 5.34
C ASP A 4 12.04 -6.42 6.84
N PHE A 5 13.07 -6.74 7.61
CA PHE A 5 13.11 -6.53 9.06
C PHE A 5 13.90 -5.29 9.48
N THR A 6 14.37 -4.49 8.52
CA THR A 6 14.92 -3.15 8.76
C THR A 6 13.88 -2.30 9.50
N PRO A 7 14.27 -1.50 10.52
CA PRO A 7 13.34 -0.67 11.25
C PRO A 7 12.96 0.56 10.43
N TRP A 8 11.96 0.39 9.55
CA TRP A 8 11.41 1.48 8.74
C TRP A 8 10.54 2.40 9.57
N GLY A 9 10.78 3.72 9.48
CA GLY A 9 9.82 4.73 9.93
C GLY A 9 8.51 4.65 9.12
N THR A 10 7.41 5.17 9.66
CA THR A 10 6.11 5.18 8.95
C THR A 10 6.22 5.91 7.62
N THR A 11 6.65 7.18 7.64
CA THR A 11 6.82 8.01 6.43
C THR A 11 7.94 7.48 5.53
N GLU A 12 9.03 6.98 6.11
CA GLU A 12 10.14 6.42 5.34
C GLU A 12 9.72 5.20 4.51
N TRP A 13 8.90 4.32 5.10
CA TRP A 13 8.35 3.17 4.39
C TRP A 13 7.42 3.60 3.26
N GLU A 14 6.55 4.55 3.54
CA GLU A 14 5.61 5.10 2.57
C GLU A 14 6.34 5.74 1.39
N ASP A 15 7.28 6.66 1.65
CA ASP A 15 8.14 7.30 0.64
C ASP A 15 8.88 6.26 -0.22
N HIS A 16 9.39 5.20 0.40
CA HIS A 16 10.06 4.13 -0.30
C HIS A 16 9.11 3.40 -1.25
N ILE A 17 7.94 2.99 -0.75
CA ILE A 17 6.94 2.26 -1.54
C ILE A 17 6.32 3.14 -2.63
N GLN A 18 6.14 4.45 -2.41
CA GLN A 18 5.69 5.38 -3.44
C GLN A 18 6.64 5.41 -4.63
N LYS A 19 7.96 5.48 -4.40
CA LYS A 19 8.98 5.42 -5.46
C LYS A 19 8.91 4.10 -6.23
N VAL A 20 8.75 3.00 -5.50
CA VAL A 20 8.63 1.66 -6.06
C VAL A 20 7.37 1.51 -6.92
N LEU A 21 6.23 2.01 -6.48
CA LEU A 21 4.96 1.98 -7.22
C LEU A 21 5.04 2.84 -8.49
N LYS A 22 5.67 4.02 -8.42
CA LYS A 22 5.91 4.87 -9.60
C LYS A 22 6.77 4.16 -10.66
N LEU A 23 7.72 3.32 -10.27
CA LEU A 23 8.45 2.47 -11.21
C LEU A 23 7.62 1.33 -11.77
N ARG A 24 6.83 0.64 -10.94
CA ARG A 24 5.91 -0.41 -11.39
C ARG A 24 4.98 0.09 -12.49
N TYR A 25 4.47 1.30 -12.31
CA TYR A 25 3.55 1.97 -13.22
C TYR A 25 4.24 3.05 -14.06
N LYS A 26 5.52 2.87 -14.42
CA LYS A 26 6.29 3.87 -15.18
C LYS A 26 5.74 4.22 -16.56
N GLN A 27 4.84 3.39 -17.11
CA GLN A 27 4.10 3.67 -18.34
C GLN A 27 2.81 4.48 -18.10
N GLY A 28 2.57 4.92 -16.86
CA GLY A 28 1.36 5.61 -16.42
C GLY A 28 0.36 4.69 -15.72
N GLY A 29 -0.72 5.29 -15.24
CA GLY A 29 -1.84 4.57 -14.64
C GLY A 29 -1.76 4.39 -13.13
N TYR A 30 -0.79 4.98 -12.44
CA TYR A 30 -0.77 5.08 -10.97
C TYR A 30 -0.91 6.54 -10.54
N GLN A 31 -1.72 6.76 -9.51
CA GLN A 31 -1.93 8.05 -8.88
C GLN A 31 -1.75 7.90 -7.37
N GLU A 32 -0.79 8.66 -6.84
CA GLU A 32 -0.62 8.88 -5.42
C GLU A 32 -1.76 9.75 -4.89
N ILE A 33 -2.27 9.43 -3.71
CA ILE A 33 -3.33 10.20 -3.04
C ILE A 33 -2.69 10.92 -1.87
N ALA A 34 -2.67 12.25 -1.92
CA ALA A 34 -2.13 13.07 -0.84
C ALA A 34 -3.11 13.12 0.34
N ASP A 35 -2.60 13.02 1.56
CA ASP A 35 -3.39 13.01 2.79
C ASP A 35 -3.57 14.40 3.44
N GLU A 36 -2.78 15.39 3.00
CA GLU A 36 -2.63 16.72 3.61
C GLU A 36 -3.95 17.50 3.73
N THR A 37 -4.90 17.27 2.82
CA THR A 37 -6.22 17.93 2.81
C THR A 37 -7.30 16.89 2.62
N HIS A 38 -8.11 16.67 3.68
CA HIS A 38 -9.23 15.71 3.76
C HIS A 38 -8.84 14.24 3.98
N GLY A 39 -7.55 13.93 4.11
CA GLY A 39 -7.06 12.58 4.40
C GLY A 39 -6.99 11.67 3.16
N ASP A 40 -6.52 10.45 3.36
CA ASP A 40 -6.16 9.49 2.32
C ASP A 40 -7.31 8.58 1.85
N CYS A 41 -8.50 8.69 2.46
CA CYS A 41 -9.59 7.70 2.30
C CYS A 41 -9.17 6.24 2.58
N GLY A 42 -8.07 6.03 3.30
CA GLY A 42 -7.44 4.71 3.52
C GLY A 42 -6.60 4.19 2.36
N LEU A 43 -6.12 5.08 1.48
CA LEU A 43 -5.34 4.77 0.28
C LEU A 43 -4.17 5.76 0.11
N GLU A 44 -2.94 5.24 0.08
CA GLU A 44 -1.77 6.03 -0.35
C GLU A 44 -1.68 6.16 -1.88
N GLY A 45 -2.39 5.30 -2.62
CA GLY A 45 -2.49 5.44 -4.06
C GLY A 45 -3.31 4.36 -4.76
N VAL A 46 -3.70 4.66 -6.00
CA VAL A 46 -4.58 3.83 -6.83
C VAL A 46 -4.02 3.68 -8.22
N ALA A 47 -4.30 2.54 -8.85
CA ALA A 47 -3.93 2.25 -10.21
C ALA A 47 -5.16 2.00 -11.10
N SER A 48 -5.04 2.34 -12.38
CA SER A 48 -6.09 2.22 -13.39
C SER A 48 -6.52 0.77 -13.67
N ASP A 49 -5.73 -0.20 -13.22
CA ASP A 49 -6.00 -1.64 -13.30
C ASP A 49 -6.84 -2.17 -12.11
N GLY A 50 -7.28 -1.28 -11.21
CA GLY A 50 -8.11 -1.60 -10.06
C GLY A 50 -7.33 -2.07 -8.83
N ASN A 51 -6.00 -1.89 -8.80
CA ASN A 51 -5.20 -2.06 -7.59
C ASN A 51 -5.17 -0.75 -6.78
N ALA A 52 -5.33 -0.87 -5.47
CA ALA A 52 -5.24 0.22 -4.52
C ALA A 52 -4.27 -0.17 -3.41
N TYR A 53 -3.47 0.78 -2.93
CA TYR A 53 -2.34 0.52 -2.05
C TYR A 53 -2.45 1.33 -0.78
N GLN A 54 -2.14 0.69 0.33
CA GLN A 54 -1.99 1.33 1.63
C GLN A 54 -0.69 0.91 2.29
N CYS A 55 0.15 1.87 2.65
CA CYS A 55 1.42 1.62 3.29
C CYS A 55 1.25 1.55 4.81
N TYR A 56 1.96 0.63 5.46
CA TYR A 56 1.96 0.57 6.92
C TYR A 56 3.23 -0.05 7.49
N SER A 57 4.04 0.79 8.13
CA SER A 57 5.12 0.35 9.02
C SER A 57 4.66 0.48 10.48
N ALA A 58 4.38 -0.64 11.14
CA ALA A 58 3.95 -0.65 12.53
C ALA A 58 5.09 -0.19 13.45
N GLN A 59 4.86 0.86 14.23
CA GLN A 59 5.79 1.33 15.25
C GLN A 59 5.46 0.73 16.62
N ASP A 60 6.41 0.78 17.56
CA ASP A 60 6.20 0.45 18.98
C ASP A 60 5.55 -0.91 19.22
N TYR A 61 6.16 -1.99 18.73
CA TYR A 61 5.79 -3.36 19.05
C TYR A 61 7.03 -4.15 19.48
N VAL A 62 6.85 -5.04 20.45
CA VAL A 62 7.92 -5.90 20.98
C VAL A 62 7.66 -7.36 20.60
N THR A 63 6.40 -7.75 20.46
CA THR A 63 6.00 -9.14 20.21
C THR A 63 5.34 -9.33 18.84
N PRO A 64 5.40 -10.55 18.27
CA PRO A 64 4.63 -10.89 17.07
C PRO A 64 3.11 -10.72 17.24
N ALA A 65 2.60 -10.86 18.47
CA ALA A 65 1.18 -10.68 18.78
C ALA A 65 0.75 -9.21 18.72
N GLU A 66 1.59 -8.29 19.21
CA GLU A 66 1.36 -6.84 19.10
C GLU A 66 1.43 -6.38 17.65
N LEU A 67 2.42 -6.87 16.88
CA LEU A 67 2.51 -6.59 15.44
C LEU A 67 1.23 -7.03 14.72
N LEU A 68 0.77 -8.26 14.97
CA LEU A 68 -0.47 -8.76 14.40
C LEU A 68 -1.68 -7.88 14.77
N LYS A 69 -1.81 -7.50 16.04
CA LYS A 69 -2.91 -6.65 16.52
C LYS A 69 -2.92 -5.31 15.79
N LYS A 70 -1.75 -4.68 15.66
CA LYS A 70 -1.56 -3.41 14.94
C LYS A 70 -1.93 -3.53 13.46
N GLN A 71 -1.41 -4.55 12.77
CA GLN A 71 -1.72 -4.79 11.35
C GLN A 71 -3.21 -5.07 11.11
N LYS A 72 -3.87 -5.90 11.95
CA LYS A 72 -5.32 -6.11 11.88
C LYS A 72 -6.11 -4.82 12.14
N GLY A 73 -5.63 -4.00 13.07
CA GLY A 73 -6.18 -2.68 13.37
C GLY A 73 -6.16 -1.77 12.15
N LYS A 74 -5.00 -1.66 11.49
CA LYS A 74 -4.82 -0.86 10.27
C LYS A 74 -5.76 -1.31 9.15
N ILE A 75 -5.79 -2.61 8.82
CA ILE A 75 -6.74 -3.15 7.81
C ILE A 75 -8.18 -2.78 8.19
N THR A 76 -8.57 -2.94 9.45
CA THR A 76 -9.94 -2.63 9.88
C THR A 76 -10.29 -1.16 9.74
N ALA A 77 -9.38 -0.27 10.17
CA ALA A 77 -9.59 1.16 10.11
C ALA A 77 -9.67 1.65 8.65
N ASP A 78 -8.73 1.25 7.81
CA ASP A 78 -8.65 1.76 6.44
C ASP A 78 -9.73 1.16 5.53
N ILE A 79 -10.11 -0.10 5.71
CA ILE A 79 -11.31 -0.64 5.05
C ILE A 79 -12.58 0.10 5.50
N GLY A 80 -12.63 0.56 6.76
CA GLY A 80 -13.70 1.43 7.24
C GLY A 80 -13.73 2.76 6.50
N LYS A 81 -12.58 3.43 6.35
CA LYS A 81 -12.46 4.66 5.56
C LYS A 81 -12.88 4.45 4.11
N LEU A 82 -12.42 3.36 3.49
CA LEU A 82 -12.73 3.00 2.11
C LEU A 82 -14.25 2.95 1.87
N LEU A 83 -15.01 2.35 2.80
CA LEU A 83 -16.46 2.30 2.67
C LEU A 83 -17.15 3.63 3.03
N ASN A 84 -16.64 4.36 4.02
CA ASN A 84 -17.27 5.59 4.49
C ASN A 84 -17.10 6.77 3.52
N ASN A 85 -16.03 6.78 2.73
CA ASN A 85 -15.71 7.85 1.78
C ASN A 85 -16.13 7.50 0.34
N GLU A 86 -17.23 6.77 0.16
CA GLU A 86 -17.67 6.29 -1.15
C GLU A 86 -17.80 7.43 -2.19
N GLN A 87 -18.40 8.57 -1.81
CA GLN A 87 -18.63 9.66 -2.75
C GLN A 87 -17.31 10.25 -3.26
N GLU A 88 -16.39 10.56 -2.35
CA GLU A 88 -15.07 11.10 -2.68
C GLU A 88 -14.26 10.10 -3.54
N LEU A 89 -14.31 8.81 -3.20
CA LEU A 89 -13.64 7.77 -3.97
C LEU A 89 -14.24 7.61 -5.37
N LEU A 90 -15.55 7.83 -5.57
CA LEU A 90 -16.14 7.83 -6.91
C LEU A 90 -15.64 9.02 -7.75
N GLU A 91 -15.40 10.18 -7.14
CA GLU A 91 -14.84 11.35 -7.81
C GLU A 91 -13.36 11.14 -8.18
N ILE A 92 -12.59 10.51 -7.29
CA ILE A 92 -11.16 10.19 -7.53
C ILE A 92 -10.99 9.09 -8.58
N LEU A 93 -11.75 7.99 -8.47
CA LEU A 93 -11.57 6.79 -9.30
C LEU A 93 -12.25 6.88 -10.67
N GLY A 94 -13.29 7.73 -10.80
CA GLY A 94 -14.13 7.80 -11.98
C GLY A 94 -14.75 6.45 -12.32
N ALA A 95 -14.37 5.86 -13.46
CA ALA A 95 -14.89 4.56 -13.91
C ALA A 95 -14.17 3.35 -13.29
N VAL A 96 -13.01 3.56 -12.64
CA VAL A 96 -12.22 2.49 -12.05
C VAL A 96 -12.93 1.95 -10.81
N LYS A 97 -12.94 0.62 -10.66
CA LYS A 97 -13.38 -0.04 -9.43
C LYS A 97 -12.21 -0.74 -8.78
N ILE A 98 -12.08 -0.58 -7.47
CA ILE A 98 -11.04 -1.26 -6.71
C ILE A 98 -11.37 -2.75 -6.67
N ARG A 99 -10.52 -3.54 -7.32
CA ARG A 99 -10.57 -5.01 -7.29
C ARG A 99 -9.63 -5.58 -6.26
N ARG A 100 -8.48 -4.94 -6.02
CA ARG A 100 -7.51 -5.41 -5.02
C ARG A 100 -7.07 -4.26 -4.17
N TRP A 101 -7.17 -4.43 -2.86
CA TRP A 101 -6.60 -3.52 -1.89
C TRP A 101 -5.40 -4.20 -1.22
N HIS A 102 -4.25 -3.54 -1.26
CA HIS A 102 -2.98 -4.07 -0.79
C HIS A 102 -2.54 -3.33 0.46
N LEU A 103 -2.41 -4.06 1.58
CA LEU A 103 -1.62 -3.58 2.70
C LEU A 103 -0.15 -3.88 2.42
N VAL A 104 0.65 -2.84 2.18
CA VAL A 104 2.08 -2.93 1.95
C VAL A 104 2.82 -2.71 3.27
N VAL A 105 3.39 -3.78 3.83
CA VAL A 105 4.10 -3.76 5.11
C VAL A 105 5.57 -4.13 4.94
N PRO A 106 6.49 -3.64 5.80
CA PRO A 106 7.87 -4.11 5.78
C PRO A 106 7.93 -5.63 5.90
N HIS A 107 7.23 -6.19 6.89
CA HIS A 107 7.11 -7.64 7.10
C HIS A 107 5.85 -8.01 7.88
N TRP A 108 5.51 -9.30 7.87
CA TRP A 108 4.47 -9.86 8.74
C TRP A 108 4.84 -11.28 9.20
N LYS A 109 4.27 -11.72 10.33
CA LYS A 109 4.73 -12.94 11.02
C LYS A 109 3.64 -13.98 11.30
N ASN A 110 2.37 -13.59 11.26
CA ASN A 110 1.27 -14.46 11.70
C ASN A 110 0.18 -14.58 10.62
N LYS A 111 -0.13 -15.82 10.21
CA LYS A 111 -1.15 -16.16 9.20
C LYS A 111 -2.57 -15.74 9.58
N ASP A 112 -2.85 -15.46 10.86
CA ASP A 112 -4.13 -14.90 11.28
C ASP A 112 -4.38 -13.50 10.72
N LEU A 113 -3.34 -12.82 10.21
CA LEU A 113 -3.51 -11.59 9.44
C LEU A 113 -4.20 -11.88 8.10
N ILE A 114 -3.84 -12.97 7.41
CA ILE A 114 -4.50 -13.40 6.16
C ILE A 114 -5.96 -13.76 6.43
N LYS A 115 -6.25 -14.46 7.54
CA LYS A 115 -7.64 -14.77 7.92
C LYS A 115 -8.46 -13.48 8.10
N HIS A 116 -7.91 -12.50 8.80
CA HIS A 116 -8.52 -11.19 8.98
C HIS A 116 -8.74 -10.46 7.65
N ALA A 117 -7.79 -10.52 6.72
CA ALA A 117 -7.94 -10.00 5.37
C ALA A 117 -9.13 -10.67 4.63
N LYS A 118 -9.26 -12.00 4.69
CA LYS A 118 -10.39 -12.74 4.08
C LYS A 118 -11.75 -12.41 4.72
N GLU A 119 -11.80 -12.19 6.03
CA GLU A 119 -13.00 -11.69 6.69
C GLU A 119 -13.39 -10.29 6.16
N LYS A 120 -12.40 -9.42 5.94
CA LYS A 120 -12.62 -8.07 5.41
C LYS A 120 -13.01 -8.06 3.93
N GLU A 121 -12.49 -8.97 3.12
CA GLU A 121 -12.99 -9.19 1.74
C GLU A 121 -14.49 -9.48 1.73
N ALA A 122 -14.92 -10.46 2.52
CA ALA A 122 -16.32 -10.85 2.59
C ALA A 122 -17.22 -9.72 3.12
N PHE A 123 -16.71 -8.92 4.07
CA PHE A 123 -17.41 -7.75 4.58
C PHE A 123 -17.58 -6.67 3.50
N VAL A 124 -16.50 -6.31 2.81
CA VAL A 124 -16.52 -5.28 1.75
C VAL A 124 -17.41 -5.70 0.58
N ARG A 125 -17.32 -6.95 0.11
CA ARG A 125 -18.19 -7.44 -0.99
C ARG A 125 -19.68 -7.36 -0.65
N LYS A 126 -20.05 -7.48 0.64
CA LYS A 126 -21.44 -7.36 1.11
C LYS A 126 -21.93 -5.91 1.24
N SER A 127 -21.03 -4.93 1.27
CA SER A 127 -21.40 -3.51 1.43
C SER A 127 -22.21 -2.96 0.26
N GLY A 128 -22.00 -3.50 -0.95
CA GLY A 128 -22.61 -2.98 -2.18
C GLY A 128 -22.02 -1.64 -2.65
N ALA A 129 -20.88 -1.21 -2.10
CA ALA A 129 -20.22 0.03 -2.48
C ALA A 129 -19.90 0.07 -3.99
N LYS A 130 -20.21 1.20 -4.63
CA LYS A 130 -20.16 1.39 -6.10
C LYS A 130 -18.75 1.43 -6.64
N HIS A 131 -17.80 1.93 -5.85
CA HIS A 131 -16.37 2.03 -6.19
C HIS A 131 -15.62 0.70 -6.00
N ILE A 132 -16.30 -0.35 -5.52
CA ILE A 132 -15.73 -1.67 -5.27
C ILE A 132 -16.11 -2.66 -6.38
N HIS A 133 -15.14 -3.45 -6.83
CA HIS A 133 -15.37 -4.53 -7.77
C HIS A 133 -16.04 -5.74 -7.08
N PRO A 134 -16.97 -6.48 -7.73
CA PRO A 134 -17.64 -7.63 -7.12
C PRO A 134 -16.68 -8.72 -6.60
N GLU A 135 -15.53 -8.87 -7.25
CA GLU A 135 -14.46 -9.80 -6.86
C GLU A 135 -13.38 -9.14 -5.97
N PHE A 136 -13.74 -8.18 -5.13
CA PHE A 136 -12.77 -7.43 -4.30
C PHE A 136 -11.90 -8.34 -3.43
N GLU A 137 -10.59 -8.15 -3.42
CA GLU A 137 -9.62 -8.92 -2.62
C GLU A 137 -8.77 -8.01 -1.72
N VAL A 138 -8.31 -8.55 -0.59
CA VAL A 138 -7.40 -7.89 0.35
C VAL A 138 -6.10 -8.69 0.40
N PHE A 139 -5.01 -8.06 -0.04
CA PHE A 139 -3.69 -8.65 -0.04
C PHE A 139 -2.80 -8.03 1.03
N ILE A 140 -1.91 -8.84 1.59
CA ILE A 140 -0.82 -8.38 2.45
C ILE A 140 0.45 -8.65 1.66
N ILE A 141 1.09 -7.58 1.21
CA ILE A 141 2.31 -7.64 0.41
C ILE A 141 3.44 -6.93 1.13
N THR A 142 4.65 -7.16 0.67
CA THR A 142 5.88 -6.61 1.23
C THR A 142 6.72 -5.98 0.14
N GLY A 143 7.85 -5.37 0.51
CA GLY A 143 8.83 -4.89 -0.47
C GLY A 143 9.35 -5.99 -1.41
N ASP A 144 9.29 -7.26 -1.00
CA ASP A 144 9.73 -8.39 -1.83
C ASP A 144 8.80 -8.65 -3.03
N ASP A 145 7.57 -8.14 -2.99
CA ASP A 145 6.66 -8.18 -4.13
C ASP A 145 7.07 -7.20 -5.24
N PHE A 146 8.10 -6.37 -5.00
CA PHE A 146 8.60 -5.32 -5.89
C PHE A 146 10.11 -5.42 -6.15
N LEU A 147 10.68 -6.64 -6.16
CA LEU A 147 12.14 -6.83 -6.25
C LEU A 147 12.78 -6.15 -7.46
N MET A 148 12.12 -6.19 -8.62
CA MET A 148 12.63 -5.58 -9.85
C MET A 148 12.68 -4.06 -9.74
N GLU A 149 11.61 -3.46 -9.23
CA GLU A 149 11.49 -2.02 -9.02
C GLU A 149 12.48 -1.53 -7.95
N LYS A 150 12.68 -2.30 -6.87
CA LYS A 150 13.68 -2.00 -5.84
C LYS A 150 15.10 -2.05 -6.40
N GLN A 151 15.40 -3.02 -7.27
CA GLN A 151 16.71 -3.11 -7.92
C GLN A 151 16.94 -1.93 -8.88
N GLU A 152 15.92 -1.52 -9.63
CA GLU A 152 15.96 -0.34 -10.50
C GLU A 152 16.22 0.95 -9.68
N LEU A 153 15.54 1.15 -8.53
CA LEU A 153 15.82 2.27 -7.62
C LEU A 153 17.25 2.28 -7.07
N ALA A 154 17.74 1.12 -6.62
CA ALA A 154 19.09 1.01 -6.07
C ALA A 154 20.15 1.38 -7.13
N THR A 155 19.93 0.93 -8.37
CA THR A 155 20.79 1.23 -9.52
C THR A 155 20.76 2.72 -9.87
N ALA A 156 19.59 3.34 -9.89
CA ALA A 156 19.46 4.78 -10.14
C ALA A 156 20.18 5.63 -9.08
N ASN A 157 20.08 5.24 -7.80
CA ASN A 157 20.76 5.93 -6.70
C ASN A 157 22.28 5.80 -6.77
N SER A 158 22.83 4.68 -7.24
CA SER A 158 24.29 4.54 -7.41
C SER A 158 24.85 5.45 -8.49
N TYR A 159 24.11 5.69 -9.58
CA TYR A 159 24.53 6.63 -10.63
C TYR A 159 24.41 8.11 -10.22
N GLY A 160 23.55 8.43 -9.25
CA GLY A 160 23.42 9.79 -8.70
C GLY A 160 24.69 10.28 -7.99
N PHE A 161 25.50 9.36 -7.43
CA PHE A 161 26.77 9.68 -6.75
C PHE A 161 27.96 9.90 -7.71
N ASP A 162 27.94 9.31 -8.91
CA ASP A 162 29.08 9.35 -9.86
C ASP A 162 29.09 10.58 -10.79
N SER A 163 28.13 11.51 -10.67
CA SER A 163 28.00 12.66 -11.58
C SER A 163 28.74 13.94 -11.15
N HIS A 164 29.59 13.89 -10.11
CA HIS A 164 30.51 14.99 -9.76
C HIS A 164 31.94 14.68 -10.21
N THR A 165 32.16 14.63 -11.52
CA THR A 165 33.48 14.93 -12.09
C THR A 165 33.32 16.11 -13.05
N SER A 166 33.67 17.30 -12.57
CA SER A 166 33.78 18.49 -13.41
C SER A 166 34.87 18.28 -14.46
N PRO A 167 34.65 18.62 -15.75
CA PRO A 167 35.75 18.72 -16.69
C PRO A 167 36.57 19.98 -16.39
N VAL A 168 37.90 19.82 -16.47
CA VAL A 168 38.92 20.87 -16.41
C VAL A 168 38.91 21.68 -17.70
#